data_AF-A0A6L9G3I3-F1
#
_entry.id   AF-A0A6L9G3I3-F1
#
_cell.length_a   1.000
_cell.length_b   1.000
_cell.length_c   1.000
_cell.angle_alpha   90.00
_cell.angle_beta   90.00
_cell.angle_gamma   90.00
#
_symmetry.space_group_name_H-M   'P 1'
#
loop_
_entity.id
_entity.type
_entity.pdbx_description
1 polymer ?
#
loop_
_entity_poly.entity_id
_entity_poly.type
_entity_poly.pdbx_seq_one_letter_code
_entity_poly.pdbx_strand_id
1 'polypeptide(L)'
;MSQDPKKTLGLAGAVAMVGLNIIVVAFFVLWLIADSAAIGRMESESSIDPGQMLPNSELMWLAAHGSVLMVVVLDVLAVAWLVKTKGVPKHAASMELNAD
;
A
#
# COMPACT_ATOMS: atom_id res chain seq x y z
N MET A 1 -34.55 -1.01 -3.68
CA MET A 1 -33.36 -0.93 -2.81
C MET A 1 -32.73 0.44 -2.99
N SER A 2 -32.93 1.35 -2.04
CA SER A 2 -32.29 2.67 -2.05
C SER A 2 -30.84 2.50 -1.60
N GLN A 3 -29.88 2.67 -2.52
CA GLN A 3 -28.46 2.62 -2.16
C GLN A 3 -28.09 3.88 -1.40
N ASP A 4 -27.60 3.71 -0.19
CA ASP A 4 -27.16 4.79 0.67
C ASP A 4 -25.80 5.31 0.14
N PRO A 5 -25.74 6.53 -0.44
CA PRO A 5 -24.57 6.98 -1.21
C PRO A 5 -23.26 6.97 -0.40
N LYS A 6 -23.36 7.11 0.93
CA LYS A 6 -22.21 7.04 1.85
C LYS A 6 -21.62 5.63 1.96
N LYS A 7 -22.47 4.59 1.89
CA LYS A 7 -22.04 3.19 1.95
C LYS A 7 -21.38 2.76 0.64
N THR A 8 -21.93 3.19 -0.49
CA THR A 8 -21.35 2.91 -1.81
C THR A 8 -19.98 3.59 -1.95
N LEU A 9 -19.82 4.83 -1.47
CA LEU A 9 -18.52 5.52 -1.48
C LEU A 9 -17.48 4.82 -0.59
N GLY A 10 -17.87 4.37 0.61
CA GLY A 10 -16.97 3.63 1.50
C GLY A 10 -16.53 2.29 0.91
N LEU A 11 -17.45 1.55 0.28
CA LEU A 11 -17.13 0.29 -0.39
C LEU A 11 -16.21 0.50 -1.60
N ALA A 12 -16.49 1.49 -2.45
CA ALA A 12 -15.65 1.82 -3.59
C ALA A 12 -14.23 2.22 -3.15
N GLY A 13 -14.10 3.01 -2.08
CA GLY A 13 -12.81 3.36 -1.49
C GLY A 13 -12.03 2.14 -0.98
N ALA A 14 -12.71 1.20 -0.30
CA ALA A 14 -12.09 -0.04 0.16
C ALA A 14 -11.61 -0.93 -1.00
N VAL A 15 -12.43 -1.08 -2.06
CA VAL A 15 -12.04 -1.83 -3.26
C VAL A 15 -10.84 -1.18 -3.95
N ALA A 16 -10.83 0.15 -4.06
CA ALA A 16 -9.71 0.89 -4.64
C ALA A 16 -8.42 0.69 -3.81
N MET A 17 -8.51 0.70 -2.48
CA MET A 17 -7.38 0.41 -1.57
C MET A 17 -6.80 -0.99 -1.78
N VAL A 18 -7.66 -2.01 -1.89
CA VAL A 18 -7.22 -3.38 -2.16
C VAL A 18 -6.57 -3.49 -3.54
N GLY A 19 -7.20 -2.91 -4.57
CA GLY A 19 -6.64 -2.87 -5.92
C GLY A 19 -5.27 -2.17 -5.96
N LEU A 20 -5.14 -1.03 -5.29
CA LEU A 20 -3.88 -0.29 -5.18
C LEU A 20 -2.77 -1.12 -4.53
N ASN A 21 -3.08 -1.80 -3.42
CA ASN A 21 -2.16 -2.71 -2.75
C ASN A 21 -1.66 -3.81 -3.70
N ILE A 22 -2.57 -4.47 -4.40
CA ILE A 22 -2.23 -5.53 -5.36
C ILE A 22 -1.33 -5.00 -6.48
N ILE A 23 -1.65 -3.83 -7.04
CA ILE A 23 -0.88 -3.23 -8.13
C ILE A 23 0.54 -2.87 -7.67
N VAL A 24 0.68 -2.26 -6.49
CA VAL A 24 2.00 -1.86 -5.97
C VAL A 24 2.85 -3.06 -5.63
N VAL A 25 2.28 -4.10 -5.02
CA VAL A 25 3.00 -5.36 -4.77
C VAL A 25 3.39 -6.04 -6.09
N ALA A 26 2.50 -6.10 -7.07
CA ALA A 26 2.82 -6.66 -8.39
C ALA A 26 3.96 -5.89 -9.08
N PHE A 27 3.92 -4.55 -9.03
CA PHE A 27 5.00 -3.71 -9.54
C PHE A 27 6.33 -3.99 -8.82
N PHE A 28 6.34 -4.10 -7.49
CA PHE A 28 7.53 -4.43 -6.71
C PHE A 28 8.11 -5.80 -7.07
N VAL A 29 7.27 -6.81 -7.27
CA VAL A 29 7.70 -8.15 -7.70
C VAL A 29 8.28 -8.13 -9.11
N LEU A 30 7.66 -7.40 -10.04
CA LEU A 30 8.20 -7.22 -11.39
C LEU A 30 9.57 -6.51 -11.35
N TRP A 31 9.72 -5.50 -10.49
CA TRP A 31 10.99 -4.84 -10.25
C TRP A 31 12.05 -5.83 -9.74
N LEU A 32 11.74 -6.67 -8.74
CA LEU A 32 12.66 -7.70 -8.23
C LEU A 32 13.12 -8.69 -9.32
N ILE A 33 12.19 -9.18 -10.14
CA ILE A 33 12.52 -10.13 -11.22
C ILE A 33 13.44 -9.45 -12.24
N ALA A 34 13.12 -8.22 -12.63
CA ALA A 34 13.89 -7.46 -13.59
C ALA A 34 15.30 -7.16 -13.07
N ASP A 35 15.42 -6.77 -11.80
CA ASP A 35 16.68 -6.46 -11.14
C ASP A 35 17.59 -7.68 -11.02
N SER A 36 17.03 -8.81 -10.55
CA SER A 36 17.76 -10.08 -10.51
C SER A 36 18.22 -10.54 -11.90
N ALA A 37 17.36 -10.39 -12.93
CA ALA A 37 17.72 -10.75 -14.29
C ALA A 37 18.77 -9.81 -14.91
N ALA A 38 18.85 -8.56 -14.47
CA ALA A 38 19.86 -7.60 -14.92
C ALA A 38 21.21 -7.87 -14.23
N ILE A 39 21.20 -8.15 -12.93
CA ILE A 39 22.38 -8.58 -12.18
C ILE A 39 22.94 -9.88 -12.77
N GLY A 40 22.08 -10.86 -13.05
CA GLY A 40 22.52 -12.13 -13.65
C GLY A 40 23.17 -11.97 -15.02
N ARG A 41 22.77 -10.97 -15.82
CA ARG A 41 23.44 -10.65 -17.09
C ARG A 41 24.79 -9.99 -16.86
N MET A 42 24.83 -8.98 -15.99
CA MET A 42 26.04 -8.26 -15.58
C MET A 42 27.14 -9.22 -15.07
N GLU A 43 26.77 -10.29 -14.37
CA GLU A 43 27.70 -11.28 -13.82
C GLU A 43 28.09 -12.39 -14.80
N SER A 44 27.30 -12.64 -15.84
CA SER A 44 27.51 -13.74 -16.81
C SER A 44 28.50 -13.41 -17.92
N GLU A 45 28.67 -12.13 -18.24
CA GLU A 45 29.73 -11.68 -19.14
C GLU A 45 31.06 -11.79 -18.39
N SER A 46 32.13 -12.27 -19.03
CA SER A 46 33.43 -12.60 -18.40
C SER A 46 34.15 -11.43 -17.70
N SER A 47 33.51 -10.26 -17.67
CA SER A 47 33.83 -9.03 -16.97
C SER A 47 32.50 -8.39 -16.56
N ILE A 48 32.38 -7.90 -15.32
CA ILE A 48 31.21 -7.14 -14.86
C ILE A 48 30.94 -6.00 -15.85
N ASP A 49 29.83 -6.06 -16.59
CA ASP A 49 29.38 -5.01 -17.50
C ASP A 49 28.19 -4.24 -16.87
N PRO A 50 28.43 -3.04 -16.30
CA PRO A 50 27.36 -2.21 -15.74
C PRO A 50 26.30 -1.80 -16.78
N GLY A 51 26.61 -1.88 -18.07
CA GLY A 51 25.65 -1.62 -19.16
C GLY A 51 24.53 -2.65 -19.24
N GLN A 52 24.69 -3.83 -18.63
CA GLN A 52 23.68 -4.88 -18.57
C GLN A 52 22.69 -4.69 -17.41
N MET A 53 22.90 -3.69 -16.55
CA MET A 53 21.96 -3.34 -15.50
C MET A 53 20.68 -2.74 -16.06
N LEU A 54 19.61 -2.74 -15.25
CA LEU A 54 18.37 -2.05 -15.60
C LEU A 54 18.63 -0.56 -15.90
N PRO A 55 18.03 -0.02 -16.98
CA PRO A 55 18.08 1.42 -17.23
C PRO A 55 17.48 2.19 -16.06
N ASN A 56 18.24 3.15 -15.54
CA ASN A 56 17.85 3.95 -14.38
C ASN A 56 17.52 3.09 -13.13
N SER A 57 18.30 2.03 -12.89
CA SER A 57 18.14 1.11 -11.76
C SER A 57 17.90 1.82 -10.42
N GLU A 58 18.61 2.91 -10.13
CA GLU A 58 18.42 3.71 -8.91
C GLU A 58 17.03 4.35 -8.82
N LEU A 59 16.53 4.93 -9.93
CA LEU A 59 15.18 5.52 -9.98
C LEU A 59 14.12 4.43 -9.88
N MET A 60 14.34 3.28 -10.52
CA MET A 60 13.43 2.15 -10.47
C MET A 60 13.38 1.55 -9.06
N TRP A 61 14.53 1.44 -8.38
CA TRP A 61 14.65 1.03 -6.99
C TRP A 61 13.88 1.99 -6.07
N LEU A 62 14.08 3.30 -6.24
CA LEU A 62 13.38 4.31 -5.45
C LEU A 62 11.87 4.24 -5.67
N ALA A 63 11.42 4.05 -6.91
CA ALA A 63 10.01 3.91 -7.24
C ALA A 63 9.40 2.64 -6.61
N ALA A 64 10.10 1.51 -6.66
CA ALA A 64 9.64 0.25 -6.10
C ALA A 64 9.50 0.33 -4.57
N HIS A 65 10.52 0.80 -3.86
CA HIS A 65 10.50 0.91 -2.40
C HIS A 65 9.58 2.05 -1.93
N GLY A 66 9.64 3.19 -2.61
CA GLY A 66 8.83 4.36 -2.30
C GLY A 66 7.34 4.11 -2.48
N SER A 67 6.94 3.38 -3.52
CA SER A 67 5.53 3.02 -3.74
C SER A 67 5.00 2.09 -2.65
N VAL A 68 5.76 1.05 -2.26
CA VAL A 68 5.40 0.16 -1.14
C VAL A 68 5.26 0.96 0.17
N LEU A 69 6.23 1.83 0.47
CA LEU A 69 6.20 2.66 1.67
C LEU A 69 4.98 3.60 1.68
N MET A 70 4.65 4.22 0.54
CA MET A 70 3.47 5.09 0.43
C MET A 70 2.17 4.33 0.63
N VAL A 71 2.04 3.11 0.12
CA VAL A 71 0.86 2.28 0.35
C VAL A 71 0.72 1.90 1.83
N VAL A 72 1.81 1.53 2.50
CA VAL A 72 1.79 1.25 3.94
C VAL A 72 1.33 2.48 4.74
N VAL A 73 1.84 3.67 4.41
CA VAL A 73 1.39 4.92 5.05
C VAL A 73 -0.11 5.15 4.79
N LEU A 74 -0.57 4.95 3.56
CA LEU A 74 -1.99 5.07 3.20
C LEU A 74 -2.87 4.07 3.97
N ASP A 75 -2.46 2.81 4.11
CA ASP A 75 -3.19 1.79 4.85
C ASP A 75 -3.31 2.17 6.33
N VAL A 76 -2.21 2.63 6.94
CA VAL A 76 -2.20 3.12 8.33
C VAL A 76 -3.16 4.30 8.49
N LEU A 77 -3.15 5.25 7.56
CA LEU A 77 -4.08 6.38 7.57
C LEU A 77 -5.54 5.93 7.41
N ALA A 78 -5.82 4.97 6.53
CA ALA A 78 -7.15 4.41 6.33
C ALA A 78 -7.66 3.72 7.61
N VAL A 79 -6.82 2.95 8.28
CA VAL A 79 -7.14 2.31 9.57
C VAL A 79 -7.34 3.36 10.67
N ALA A 80 -6.46 4.36 10.78
CA ALA A 80 -6.61 5.43 11.76
C ALA A 80 -7.94 6.20 11.59
N TRP A 81 -8.34 6.47 10.34
CA TRP A 81 -9.64 7.05 10.01
C TRP A 81 -10.81 6.13 10.37
N LEU A 82 -10.70 4.84 10.07
CA LEU A 82 -11.73 3.86 10.43
C LEU A 82 -11.91 3.78 11.96
N VAL A 83 -10.82 3.77 12.71
CA VAL A 83 -10.86 3.73 14.19
C VAL A 83 -11.48 5.02 14.73
N LYS A 84 -11.08 6.19 14.21
CA LYS A 84 -11.65 7.48 14.61
C LYS A 84 -13.15 7.57 14.34
N THR A 85 -13.61 7.08 13.19
CA THR A 85 -15.05 7.12 12.82
C THR A 85 -15.90 6.13 13.62
N LYS A 86 -15.30 5.07 14.16
CA LYS A 86 -15.96 4.09 15.04
C LYS A 86 -15.83 4.41 16.55
N GLY A 87 -15.36 5.61 16.90
CA GLY A 87 -15.02 6.02 18.27
C GLY A 87 -16.03 5.60 19.36
N VAL A 88 -15.46 5.06 20.45
CA VAL A 88 -16.00 4.63 21.77
C VAL A 88 -17.52 4.73 21.96
N PRO A 89 -18.22 3.61 22.29
CA PRO A 89 -19.64 3.64 22.59
C PRO A 89 -19.94 4.61 23.73
N LYS A 90 -20.69 5.67 23.43
CA LYS A 90 -21.20 6.67 24.39
C LYS A 90 -22.05 6.08 25.54
N HIS A 91 -22.37 4.79 25.49
CA HIS A 91 -23.18 4.11 26.50
C HIS A 91 -22.48 3.90 27.85
N ALA A 92 -21.14 3.90 27.92
CA ALA A 92 -20.43 3.77 29.19
C ALA A 92 -20.51 5.05 30.04
N ALA A 93 -20.57 6.23 29.40
CA ALA A 93 -20.57 7.51 30.11
C ALA A 93 -21.95 7.90 30.69
N SER A 94 -23.04 7.33 30.18
CA SER A 94 -24.39 7.62 30.70
C SER A 94 -24.83 6.69 31.84
N MET A 95 -24.08 5.63 32.16
CA MET A 95 -24.37 4.75 33.29
C MET A 95 -23.80 5.26 34.62
N GLU A 96 -22.68 6.00 34.61
CA GLU A 96 -22.13 6.62 35.83
C GLU A 96 -22.92 7.84 36.31
N LEU A 97 -23.60 8.57 35.41
CA LEU A 97 -24.40 9.74 35.79
C LEU A 97 -25.80 9.40 36.34
N ASN A 98 -26.22 8.14 36.26
CA ASN A 98 -27.54 7.67 36.68
C ASN A 98 -27.45 6.68 37.87
N ALA A 99 -26.31 6.64 38.54
CA ALA A 99 -26.05 5.83 39.73
C ALA A 99 -25.91 6.67 41.01
N ASP A 100 -26.17 7.98 40.94
CA ASP A 100 -26.42 8.88 42.08
C ASP A 100 -27.93 8.96 42.34
#